data_AF-F3FWW9-F1
#
_entry.id   AF-F3FWW9-F1
#
_cell.length_a   1.000
_cell.length_b   1.000
_cell.length_c   1.000
_cell.angle_alpha   90.00
_cell.angle_beta   90.00
_cell.angle_gamma   90.00
#
_symmetry.space_group_name_H-M   'P 1'
#
loop_
_entity.id
_entity.type
_entity.pdbx_description
1 polymer ?
#
loop_
_entity_poly.entity_id
_entity_poly.type
_entity_poly.pdbx_seq_one_letter_code
_entity_poly.pdbx_strand_id
1 'polypeptide(L)' 'NDRAPREHEFVTAGRPVLSVVDSTSFHIDGYFEETKLDGIHVGQGVDIRVIGDNARLTGHVVSIVAGIEDRDRSSGSNL' A
#
# COMPACT_ATOMS: atom_id res chain seq x y z
N ASN A 1 -13.81 -11.28 9.23
CA ASN A 1 -14.75 -12.33 8.81
C ASN A 1 -14.83 -12.22 7.30
N ASP A 2 -13.78 -12.69 6.59
CA ASP A 2 -13.59 -12.41 5.16
C ASP A 2 -14.21 -13.54 4.35
N ARG A 3 -15.44 -13.32 3.89
CA ARG A 3 -16.17 -14.30 3.10
C ARG A 3 -16.86 -13.58 1.95
N ALA A 4 -16.56 -13.99 0.73
CA ALA A 4 -17.22 -13.49 -0.46
C ALA A 4 -18.76 -13.69 -0.38
N PRO A 5 -19.54 -12.74 -0.93
CA PRO A 5 -20.99 -12.87 -1.05
C PRO A 5 -21.40 -14.15 -1.78
N ARG A 6 -22.50 -14.76 -1.33
CA ARG A 6 -23.04 -15.97 -1.96
C ARG A 6 -24.11 -15.64 -3.01
N GLU A 7 -24.39 -16.63 -3.86
CA GLU A 7 -25.54 -16.57 -4.75
C GLU A 7 -26.82 -16.29 -3.94
N HIS A 8 -27.62 -15.33 -4.41
CA HIS A 8 -28.84 -14.84 -3.76
C HIS A 8 -28.64 -14.01 -2.48
N GLU A 9 -27.41 -13.58 -2.19
CA GLU A 9 -27.11 -12.59 -1.14
C GLU A 9 -27.10 -11.17 -1.71
N PHE A 10 -27.84 -10.25 -1.08
CA PHE A 10 -27.92 -8.86 -1.49
C PHE A 10 -27.11 -7.98 -0.55
N VAL A 11 -26.35 -7.05 -1.12
CA VAL A 11 -25.47 -6.15 -0.37
C VAL A 11 -26.09 -4.76 -0.32
N THR A 12 -26.05 -4.10 0.84
CA THR A 12 -26.51 -2.72 0.97
C THR A 12 -25.48 -1.79 0.35
N ALA A 13 -25.94 -0.81 -0.44
CA ALA A 13 -25.06 0.24 -0.97
C ALA A 13 -24.28 0.92 0.17
N GLY A 14 -22.97 1.12 -0.04
CA GLY A 14 -22.08 1.73 0.94
C GLY A 14 -21.51 0.77 2.01
N ARG A 15 -21.78 -0.54 1.94
CA ARG A 15 -21.14 -1.54 2.81
C ARG A 15 -20.12 -2.38 2.01
N PRO A 16 -18.81 -2.26 2.27
CA PRO A 16 -17.82 -3.12 1.64
C PRO A 16 -17.97 -4.55 2.17
N VAL A 17 -18.04 -5.53 1.27
CA VAL A 17 -18.19 -6.96 1.62
C VAL A 17 -17.22 -7.86 0.85
N LEU A 18 -16.36 -7.26 0.02
CA LEU A 18 -15.37 -7.94 -0.81
C LEU A 18 -14.17 -7.01 -0.97
N SER A 19 -12.97 -7.59 -0.85
CA SER A 19 -11.71 -6.94 -1.19
C SER A 19 -10.95 -7.78 -2.22
N VAL A 20 -10.24 -7.13 -3.13
CA VAL A 20 -9.36 -7.78 -4.10
C VAL A 20 -7.95 -7.27 -3.83
N VAL A 21 -7.03 -8.20 -3.56
CA VAL A 21 -5.62 -7.90 -3.34
C VAL A 21 -4.82 -8.71 -4.36
N ASP A 22 -3.93 -8.04 -5.07
CA ASP A 22 -2.97 -8.71 -5.95
C ASP A 22 -1.78 -9.21 -5.11
N SER A 23 -1.61 -10.53 -5.03
CA SER A 23 -0.53 -11.17 -4.26
C SER A 23 0.86 -10.95 -4.84
N THR A 24 0.95 -10.45 -6.08
CA THR A 24 2.20 -10.18 -6.78
C THR A 24 2.57 -8.70 -6.83
N SER A 25 1.71 -7.84 -6.29
CA SER A 25 1.94 -6.41 -6.18
C SER A 25 2.31 -6.02 -4.76
N PHE A 26 3.37 -5.22 -4.61
CA PHE A 26 3.86 -4.76 -3.32
C PHE A 26 3.82 -3.23 -3.25
N HIS A 27 3.34 -2.71 -2.13
CA HIS A 27 3.51 -1.30 -1.76
C HIS A 27 4.65 -1.21 -0.73
N ILE A 28 5.49 -0.19 -0.86
CA ILE A 28 6.67 0.00 -0.01
C ILE A 28 6.69 1.44 0.49
N ASP A 29 6.64 1.61 1.80
CA ASP A 29 6.79 2.90 2.47
C ASP A 29 8.25 3.19 2.82
N GLY A 30 8.72 4.36 2.40
CA GLY A 30 10.06 4.85 2.69
C GLY A 30 10.02 6.09 3.59
N TYR A 31 10.71 6.03 4.72
CA TYR A 31 10.80 7.16 5.65
C TYR A 31 12.11 7.91 5.44
N PHE A 32 11.99 9.20 5.14
CA PHE A 32 13.12 10.09 4.89
C PHE A 32 13.04 11.32 5.78
N GLU A 33 14.18 11.93 6.07
CA GLU A 33 14.20 13.28 6.61
C GLU A 33 13.50 14.23 5.62
N GLU A 34 12.68 15.15 6.13
CA GLU A 34 11.91 16.09 5.31
C GLU A 34 12.82 16.88 4.35
N THR A 35 14.01 17.27 4.82
CA THR A 35 15.01 17.97 4.02
C THR A 35 15.53 17.18 2.81
N LYS A 36 15.37 15.86 2.82
CA LYS A 36 15.78 14.97 1.73
C LYS A 36 14.64 14.70 0.75
N LEU A 37 13.38 15.03 1.11
CA LEU A 37 12.23 14.81 0.23
C LEU A 37 12.27 15.68 -1.02
N ASP A 38 12.93 16.84 -0.99
CA ASP A 38 13.13 17.70 -2.18
C ASP A 38 13.88 16.97 -3.32
N GLY A 39 14.65 15.93 -3.00
CA GLY A 39 15.33 15.08 -3.98
C GLY A 39 14.49 13.92 -4.53
N ILE A 40 13.22 13.78 -4.12
CA ILE A 40 12.36 12.64 -4.46
C ILE A 40 11.15 13.17 -5.23
N HIS A 41 10.84 12.53 -6.37
CA HIS A 41 9.75 12.96 -7.25
C HIS A 41 8.83 11.79 -7.58
N VAL A 42 7.53 12.05 -7.73
CA VAL A 42 6.57 11.06 -8.26
C VAL A 42 6.99 10.62 -9.65
N GLY A 43 6.93 9.32 -9.91
CA GLY A 43 7.40 8.66 -11.12
C GLY A 43 8.90 8.34 -11.13
N GLN A 44 9.67 8.82 -10.15
CA GLN A 44 11.10 8.53 -10.06
C GLN A 44 11.32 7.03 -9.83
N GLY A 45 12.19 6.42 -10.62
CA GLY A 45 12.56 5.01 -10.50
C GLY A 45 13.30 4.73 -9.20
N VAL A 46 13.06 3.56 -8.62
CA VAL A 46 13.71 3.11 -7.38
C VAL A 46 14.21 1.68 -7.50
N ASP A 47 15.37 1.43 -6.91
CA ASP A 47 15.93 0.11 -6.67
C ASP A 47 15.80 -0.23 -5.18
N ILE A 48 15.16 -1.36 -4.89
CA ILE A 48 14.92 -1.85 -3.54
C ILE A 48 15.75 -3.12 -3.33
N ARG A 49 16.54 -3.12 -2.26
CA ARG A 49 17.26 -4.31 -1.80
C ARG A 49 16.73 -4.74 -0.45
N VAL A 50 16.17 -5.94 -0.40
CA VAL A 50 15.66 -6.52 0.85
C VAL A 50 16.85 -6.89 1.72
N ILE A 51 16.84 -6.49 3.00
CA ILE A 51 17.89 -6.87 3.95
C ILE A 51 17.61 -8.28 4.43
N GLY A 52 18.64 -9.14 4.43
CA GLY A 52 18.53 -10.54 4.85
C GLY A 52 18.11 -11.51 3.74
N ASP A 53 17.86 -11.00 2.55
CA ASP A 53 17.64 -11.77 1.32
C ASP A 53 18.45 -11.16 0.16
N ASN A 54 18.68 -11.92 -0.91
CA ASN A 54 19.32 -11.42 -2.13
C ASN A 54 18.30 -10.85 -3.14
N ALA A 55 17.02 -10.76 -2.76
CA ALA A 55 15.99 -10.18 -3.60
C ALA A 55 16.26 -8.69 -3.91
N ARG A 56 16.16 -8.38 -5.21
CA ARG A 56 16.16 -7.00 -5.73
C ARG A 56 14.81 -6.75 -6.38
N LEU A 57 14.16 -5.68 -5.97
CA LEU A 57 12.91 -5.21 -6.55
C LEU A 57 13.15 -3.85 -7.19
N THR A 58 12.37 -3.54 -8.22
CA THR A 58 12.38 -2.23 -8.84
C THR A 58 10.96 -1.66 -8.80
N GLY A 59 10.86 -0.33 -8.81
CA GLY A 59 9.57 0.34 -8.75
C GLY A 59 9.67 1.80 -9.14
N HIS A 60 8.61 2.55 -8.84
CA HIS A 60 8.57 3.99 -9.00
C HIS A 60 7.85 4.63 -7.81
N VAL A 61 8.22 5.87 -7.50
CA VAL A 61 7.55 6.65 -6.46
C VAL A 61 6.13 6.97 -6.93
N VAL A 62 5.11 6.54 -6.17
CA VAL A 62 3.70 6.79 -6.51
C VAL A 62 3.11 7.99 -5.75
N SER A 63 3.64 8.30 -4.56
CA SER A 63 3.17 9.39 -3.72
C SER A 63 4.25 9.85 -2.74
N ILE A 64 4.17 11.11 -2.33
CA ILE A 64 5.00 11.71 -1.28
C ILE A 64 4.04 12.41 -0.32
N VAL A 65 4.12 12.09 0.97
CA VAL A 65 3.23 12.65 1.99
C VAL A 65 4.05 13.38 3.05
N ALA A 66 3.63 14.61 3.37
CA ALA A 66 4.17 15.37 4.49
C ALA A 66 3.32 15.07 5.73
N GLY A 67 3.95 14.51 6.76
CA GLY A 67 3.28 14.10 7.99
C GLY A 67 3.30 12.60 8.15
N ILE A 68 3.94 12.14 9.23
CA ILE A 68 3.79 10.78 9.73
C ILE A 68 2.41 10.72 10.40
N GLU A 69 1.33 10.72 9.62
CA GLU A 69 0.12 10.09 10.12
C GLU A 69 0.30 8.61 9.82
N ASP A 70 0.56 7.87 10.89
CA ASP A 70 0.66 6.41 10.96
C ASP A 70 -0.69 5.74 10.62
N ARG A 71 -1.29 6.12 9.49
CA ARG A 71 -2.56 5.60 8.99
C ARG A 71 -2.40 4.19 8.44
N ASP A 72 -1.18 3.77 8.11
CA ASP A 72 -0.90 2.42 7.64
C ASP A 72 -0.75 1.38 8.77
N ARG A 73 -0.72 1.80 10.05
CA ARG A 73 -0.93 0.85 11.17
C ARG A 73 -2.40 0.50 11.41
N SER A 74 -3.34 1.26 10.86
CA SER A 74 -4.71 0.79 10.71
C SER A 74 -4.87 0.13 9.34
N SER A 75 -4.37 -1.10 9.18
CA SER A 75 -5.00 -2.03 8.24
C SER A 75 -6.51 -1.87 8.42
N GLY A 76 -7.16 -1.40 7.35
CA GLY A 76 -8.50 -0.84 7.40
C GLY A 76 -9.41 -1.57 8.39
N SER A 77 -9.77 -0.88 9.48
CA SER A 77 -10.91 -1.27 10.30
C SER A 77 -12.17 -0.89 9.53
N ASN A 78 -12.39 -1.59 8.42
CA ASN A 78 -13.64 -1.70 7.66
C ASN A 78 -13.54 -2.85 6.62
N LEU A 79 -12.97 -3.98 7.04
CA LEU A 79 -13.25 -5.30 6.43
C LEU A 79 -14.31 -6.02 7.26
#